data_AF-A0A9E1I9Z0-F1
#
_entry.id   AF-A0A9E1I9Z0-F1
#
_cell.length_a   1.000
_cell.length_b   1.000
_cell.length_c   1.000
_cell.angle_alpha   90.00
_cell.angle_beta   90.00
_cell.angle_gamma   90.00
#
_symmetry.space_group_name_H-M   'P 1'
#
loop_
_entity.id
_entity.type
_entity.pdbx_description
1 polymer ?
#
loop_
_entity_poly.entity_id
_entity_poly.type
_entity_poly.pdbx_seq_one_letter_code
_entity_poly.pdbx_strand_id
1 'polypeptide(L)'
;MKDVVLINGKKQSKLSVFSRVTQFGDGLFETCLIKDGRLLFWSEHFSRLEKGREKLKINKVESALWLKDVAKALSISRLDNAVVKIILSRGESLRGYGFDQDIIPNRIVIVSGLPEQIPEQYSLSLCQSGYSTNRLLSGIKHSNRLEQIMARFDMSTNECIMLDDSGYVISTTQANIFSIKSNVLLTPALDECGIEGTRRKVILELARELGLQVEVGALSINELLESDEVFITNSVIGIKSVSKINQQSFDLHTTTEKIKHAFFSLQKLSASSQVIETRKSVASWAIALSVIFMFGYFFSLKDVRVNEPVIYQLSSGSNIHTISVELENLNHISSSRYFVFLAKILGLDNEIKQGYYELIPDMSVGTLLNNFALAKVATRQITLVEGETIKDYYQQLSKHTALKHQNNFYQTMNSVGISLPYEGRFWPDTYRVNYGDSVLSVFKRANKIMQEKLDTAWQGRQKNLALKNANEALILASLIEKETAHHAEKSQIAGVFMNRLRKGMRLQTDPSVIYALGEKYLGRLTKKDLRFNSPYNTYRNKGLPPSAIGSVGNESLNAATHPLATDALYFVAKKDGTHAFAKTYQQHRRNIEKYLN
;
A
#
# COMPACT_ATOMS: atom_id res chain seq x y z
N MET A 1 15.96 7.49 36.73
CA MET A 1 16.69 8.33 35.76
C MET A 1 15.69 9.22 35.04
N LYS A 2 15.74 10.54 35.31
CA LYS A 2 14.80 11.53 34.76
C LYS A 2 15.23 12.08 33.39
N ASP A 3 16.47 11.85 33.00
CA ASP A 3 17.02 12.42 31.78
C ASP A 3 16.60 11.62 30.55
N VAL A 4 16.14 12.32 29.52
CA VAL A 4 15.67 11.75 28.26
C VAL A 4 16.44 12.35 27.10
N VAL A 5 17.02 11.48 26.29
CA VAL A 5 17.67 11.87 25.03
C VAL A 5 16.85 11.35 23.86
N LEU A 6 16.51 12.26 22.94
CA LEU A 6 16.01 11.93 21.62
C LEU A 6 17.03 12.34 20.57
N ILE A 7 17.33 11.44 19.64
CA ILE A 7 18.12 11.74 18.44
C ILE A 7 17.22 11.46 17.24
N ASN A 8 17.00 12.48 16.41
CA ASN A 8 16.10 12.46 15.25
C ASN A 8 14.70 11.93 15.62
N GLY A 9 14.15 12.39 16.75
CA GLY A 9 12.83 12.02 17.27
C GLY A 9 12.73 10.61 17.89
N LYS A 10 13.82 9.82 17.93
CA LYS A 10 13.86 8.49 18.54
C LYS A 10 14.59 8.54 19.88
N LYS A 11 14.06 7.84 20.89
CA LYS A 11 14.71 7.75 22.21
C LYS A 11 15.95 6.87 22.10
N GLN A 12 17.12 7.46 22.26
CA GLN A 12 18.41 6.78 22.19
C GLN A 12 19.52 7.69 22.72
N SER A 13 20.65 7.10 23.14
CA SER A 13 21.82 7.82 23.63
C SER A 13 23.06 7.66 22.76
N LYS A 14 23.01 6.81 21.73
CA LYS A 14 24.14 6.53 20.84
C LYS A 14 24.05 7.43 19.61
N LEU A 15 25.10 8.20 19.36
CA LEU A 15 25.30 8.97 18.14
C LEU A 15 26.39 8.28 17.29
N SER A 16 26.24 8.32 15.97
CA SER A 16 27.25 7.78 15.04
C SER A 16 28.60 8.47 15.23
N VAL A 17 29.69 7.70 15.19
CA VAL A 17 31.07 8.24 15.18
C VAL A 17 31.37 9.03 13.91
N PHE A 18 30.56 8.88 12.86
CA PHE A 18 30.61 9.67 11.63
C PHE A 18 29.84 11.00 11.74
N SER A 19 29.18 11.26 12.88
CA SER A 19 28.53 12.54 13.11
C SER A 19 29.57 13.65 13.19
N ARG A 20 29.37 14.69 12.38
CA ARG A 20 30.33 15.79 12.26
C ARG A 20 30.44 16.63 13.53
N VAL A 21 29.41 16.65 14.37
CA VAL A 21 29.54 17.30 15.70
C VAL A 21 30.51 16.53 16.61
N THR A 22 30.60 15.20 16.47
CA THR A 22 31.57 14.37 17.20
C THR A 22 32.98 14.55 16.65
N GLN A 23 33.13 14.62 15.32
CA GLN A 23 34.45 14.71 14.69
C GLN A 23 35.05 16.13 14.75
N PHE A 24 34.23 17.17 14.59
CA PHE A 24 34.70 18.53 14.32
C PHE A 24 34.00 19.63 15.13
N GLY A 25 33.07 19.29 16.02
CA GLY A 25 32.20 20.30 16.65
C GLY A 25 31.31 21.05 15.64
N ASP A 26 31.06 20.47 14.46
CA ASP A 26 30.28 21.05 13.37
C ASP A 26 28.77 20.97 13.68
N GLY A 27 28.35 21.93 14.49
CA GLY A 27 26.98 22.05 14.95
C GLY A 27 26.78 23.22 15.92
N LEU A 28 25.54 23.41 16.31
CA LEU A 28 25.05 24.46 17.19
C LEU A 28 24.29 23.84 18.34
N PHE A 29 24.15 24.56 19.44
CA PHE A 29 23.29 24.12 20.53
C PHE A 29 22.58 25.28 21.22
N GLU A 30 21.43 24.96 21.79
CA GLU A 30 20.67 25.85 22.66
C GLU A 30 20.40 25.14 23.98
N THR A 31 20.21 25.93 25.04
CA THR A 31 19.86 25.41 26.37
C THR A 31 18.73 26.26 26.90
N CYS A 32 17.54 25.68 26.89
CA CYS A 32 16.27 26.33 27.17
C CYS A 32 15.74 25.89 28.53
N LEU A 33 14.84 26.69 29.09
CA LEU A 33 14.18 26.39 30.36
C LEU A 33 12.72 26.06 30.11
N ILE A 34 12.26 24.95 30.67
CA ILE A 34 10.85 24.62 30.83
C ILE A 34 10.45 25.02 32.24
N LYS A 35 9.42 25.86 32.33
CA LYS A 35 8.80 26.23 33.61
C LYS A 35 7.30 26.11 33.50
N ASP A 36 6.68 25.37 34.43
CA ASP A 36 5.23 25.12 34.45
C ASP A 36 4.69 24.64 33.09
N GLY A 37 5.41 23.74 32.43
CA GLY A 37 5.06 23.19 31.12
C GLY A 37 5.26 24.13 29.91
N ARG A 38 5.86 25.31 30.11
CA ARG A 38 6.13 26.29 29.05
C ARG A 38 7.62 26.37 28.73
N LEU A 39 7.95 26.31 27.43
CA LEU A 39 9.31 26.54 26.94
C LEU A 39 9.56 28.04 26.83
N LEU A 40 10.36 28.58 27.74
CA LEU A 40 10.54 30.03 27.86
C LEU A 40 11.43 30.58 26.75
N PHE A 41 10.99 31.66 26.10
CA PHE A 41 11.72 32.41 25.06
C PHE A 41 12.16 31.54 23.88
N TRP A 42 11.25 30.69 23.40
CA TRP A 42 11.55 29.79 22.30
C TRP A 42 11.90 30.55 21.02
N SER A 43 11.21 31.66 20.74
CA SER A 43 11.48 32.52 19.58
C SER A 43 12.93 32.99 19.51
N GLU A 44 13.49 33.41 20.65
CA GLU A 44 14.85 33.95 20.78
C GLU A 44 15.88 32.83 20.67
N HIS A 45 15.63 31.68 21.31
CA HIS A 45 16.48 30.49 21.17
C HIS A 45 16.51 29.99 19.72
N PHE A 46 15.35 29.89 19.06
CA PHE A 46 15.26 29.42 17.69
C PHE A 46 15.86 30.44 16.70
N SER A 47 15.64 31.74 16.91
CA SER A 47 16.25 32.79 16.09
C SER A 47 17.79 32.74 16.15
N ARG A 48 18.38 32.56 17.33
CA ARG A 48 19.85 32.41 17.46
C ARG A 48 20.36 31.12 16.83
N LEU A 49 19.63 30.02 16.99
CA LEU A 49 19.95 28.75 16.33
C LEU A 49 19.96 28.92 14.80
N GLU A 50 18.97 29.59 14.23
CA GLU A 50 18.88 29.87 12.79
C GLU A 50 19.98 30.81 12.30
N LYS A 51 20.33 31.87 13.05
CA LYS A 51 21.49 32.73 12.75
C LYS A 51 22.78 31.92 12.68
N GLY A 52 22.98 31.01 13.63
CA GLY A 52 24.10 30.06 13.61
C GLY A 52 24.05 29.11 12.43
N ARG A 53 22.86 28.59 12.12
CA ARG A 53 22.63 27.66 11.02
C ARG A 53 23.00 28.30 9.69
N GLU A 54 22.59 29.54 9.47
CA GLU A 54 22.91 30.33 8.28
C GLU A 54 24.42 30.59 8.17
N LYS A 55 25.07 31.06 9.24
CA LYS A 55 26.53 31.27 9.28
C LYS A 55 27.31 29.98 8.95
N LEU A 56 26.89 28.85 9.50
CA LEU A 56 27.54 27.56 9.28
C LEU A 56 27.01 26.81 8.04
N LYS A 57 26.04 27.36 7.32
CA LYS A 57 25.39 26.73 6.16
C LYS A 57 24.89 25.30 6.47
N ILE A 58 24.30 25.08 7.64
CA ILE A 58 23.68 23.79 7.99
C ILE A 58 22.27 23.76 7.39
N ASN A 59 21.83 22.59 6.92
CA ASN A 59 20.48 22.45 6.34
C ASN A 59 19.38 22.78 7.36
N LYS A 60 18.27 23.35 6.86
CA LYS A 60 17.18 23.87 7.69
C LYS A 60 16.43 22.75 8.40
N VAL A 61 16.04 23.02 9.65
CA VAL A 61 15.12 22.20 10.43
C VAL A 61 13.96 23.06 10.89
N GLU A 62 12.74 22.67 10.53
CA GLU A 62 11.54 23.42 10.92
C GLU A 62 11.32 23.45 12.43
N SER A 63 10.94 24.62 12.95
CA SER A 63 10.68 24.87 14.38
C SER A 63 9.69 23.87 15.00
N ALA A 64 8.62 23.54 14.25
CA ALA A 64 7.60 22.59 14.69
C ALA A 64 8.18 21.19 15.01
N LEU A 65 9.25 20.78 14.33
CA LEU A 65 9.87 19.48 14.55
C LEU A 65 10.68 19.45 15.84
N TRP A 66 11.35 20.55 16.18
CA TRP A 66 11.98 20.72 17.50
C TRP A 66 10.96 20.67 18.61
N LEU A 67 9.87 21.44 18.49
CA LEU A 67 8.80 21.48 19.49
C LEU A 67 8.17 20.12 19.72
N LYS A 68 7.95 19.36 18.63
CA LYS A 68 7.47 17.97 18.70
C LYS A 68 8.42 17.06 19.48
N ASP A 69 9.72 17.14 19.20
CA ASP A 69 10.72 16.32 19.89
C ASP A 69 10.87 16.72 21.36
N VAL A 70 10.81 18.02 21.68
CA VAL A 70 10.79 18.52 23.06
C VAL A 70 9.56 18.02 23.81
N ALA A 71 8.35 18.12 23.22
CA ALA A 71 7.12 17.62 23.82
C ALA A 71 7.18 16.11 24.09
N LYS A 72 7.73 15.34 23.14
CA LYS A 72 7.93 13.90 23.28
C LYS A 72 8.93 13.57 24.39
N ALA A 73 10.04 14.30 24.48
CA ALA A 73 11.04 14.07 25.52
C ALA A 73 10.49 14.41 26.92
N LEU A 74 9.75 15.52 27.03
CA LEU A 74 9.09 15.91 28.28
C LEU A 74 8.04 14.90 28.74
N SER A 75 7.18 14.40 27.83
CA SER A 75 6.18 13.38 28.18
C SER A 75 6.80 12.08 28.68
N ILE A 76 7.96 11.67 28.15
CA ILE A 76 8.73 10.52 28.62
C ILE A 76 9.38 10.80 29.98
N SER A 77 9.97 11.98 30.16
CA SER A 77 10.68 12.35 31.40
C SER A 77 9.75 12.59 32.59
N ARG A 78 8.48 12.98 32.31
CA ARG A 78 7.48 13.42 33.28
C ARG A 78 7.95 14.61 34.14
N LEU A 79 8.76 15.49 33.56
CA LEU A 79 9.21 16.73 34.19
C LEU A 79 8.34 17.91 33.77
N ASP A 80 7.77 18.61 34.75
CA ASP A 80 7.03 19.86 34.53
C ASP A 80 7.94 21.10 34.53
N ASN A 81 9.12 20.98 35.15
CA ASN A 81 10.20 21.95 35.18
C ASN A 81 11.50 21.24 34.79
N ALA A 82 12.17 21.73 33.75
CA ALA A 82 13.30 21.03 33.15
C ALA A 82 14.27 21.97 32.43
N VAL A 83 15.50 21.51 32.24
CA VAL A 83 16.42 22.08 31.27
C VAL A 83 16.31 21.27 29.98
N VAL A 84 16.15 21.96 28.85
CA VAL A 84 16.08 21.36 27.52
C VAL A 84 17.28 21.82 26.72
N LYS A 85 18.24 20.92 26.48
CA LYS A 85 19.35 21.18 25.56
C LYS A 85 19.01 20.61 24.19
N ILE A 86 19.06 21.46 23.17
CA ILE A 86 18.94 21.03 21.77
C ILE A 86 20.28 21.19 21.07
N ILE A 87 20.64 20.24 20.22
CA ILE A 87 21.87 20.28 19.42
C ILE A 87 21.50 19.99 17.97
N LEU A 88 21.92 20.89 17.08
CA LEU A 88 21.81 20.76 15.62
C LEU A 88 23.21 20.48 15.07
N SER A 89 23.45 19.28 14.57
CA SER A 89 24.68 18.96 13.84
C SER A 89 24.42 19.01 12.34
N ARG A 90 25.45 19.31 11.54
CA ARG A 90 25.39 19.17 10.07
C ARG A 90 24.90 17.79 9.63
N GLY A 91 25.19 16.75 10.39
CA GLY A 91 24.83 15.37 10.08
C GLY A 91 26.07 14.48 10.06
N GLU A 92 26.03 13.42 9.26
CA GLU A 92 27.12 12.45 9.14
C GLU A 92 27.92 12.63 7.85
N SER A 93 29.23 12.42 7.91
CA SER A 93 30.12 12.39 6.74
C SER A 93 31.31 11.46 7.01
N LEU A 94 31.98 10.98 5.96
CA LEU A 94 33.08 10.02 6.10
C LEU A 94 34.36 10.63 6.69
N ARG A 95 35.10 11.44 5.90
CA ARG A 95 36.40 11.98 6.30
C ARG A 95 36.66 13.37 5.73
N GLY A 96 37.49 14.13 6.43
CA GLY A 96 37.94 15.45 6.01
C GLY A 96 36.93 16.57 6.29
N TYR A 97 37.36 17.80 6.02
CA TYR A 97 36.56 18.99 6.29
C TYR A 97 35.46 19.25 5.25
N GLY A 98 35.65 18.76 4.01
CA GLY A 98 34.64 18.82 2.95
C GLY A 98 33.38 18.03 3.31
N PHE A 99 32.25 18.45 2.73
CA PHE A 99 30.95 17.83 2.97
C PHE A 99 30.00 18.05 1.78
N ASP A 100 29.07 17.12 1.61
CA ASP A 100 28.01 17.22 0.61
C ASP A 100 26.90 18.18 1.07
N GLN A 101 26.25 18.86 0.13
CA GLN A 101 25.23 19.87 0.45
C GLN A 101 23.91 19.24 0.90
N ASP A 102 23.65 17.98 0.59
CA ASP A 102 22.41 17.25 0.88
C ASP A 102 22.45 16.48 2.22
N ILE A 103 23.51 16.65 3.02
CA ILE A 103 23.61 15.99 4.34
C ILE A 103 22.40 16.37 5.20
N ILE A 104 21.76 15.34 5.74
CA ILE A 104 20.62 15.49 6.64
C ILE A 104 21.12 15.82 8.06
N PRO A 105 20.71 16.96 8.65
CA PRO A 105 21.12 17.34 9.99
C PRO A 105 20.69 16.34 11.07
N ASN A 106 21.56 16.09 12.05
CA ASN A 106 21.13 15.42 13.28
C ASN A 106 20.51 16.46 14.23
N ARG A 107 19.32 16.14 14.74
CA ARG A 107 18.67 16.84 15.84
C ARG A 107 18.76 16.00 17.09
N ILE A 108 19.29 16.60 18.13
CA ILE A 108 19.43 15.97 19.44
C ILE A 108 18.67 16.83 20.44
N VAL A 109 17.79 16.21 21.21
CA VAL A 109 17.05 16.86 22.30
C VAL A 109 17.37 16.10 23.58
N ILE A 110 17.88 16.82 24.58
CA ILE A 110 18.20 16.30 25.90
C ILE A 110 17.33 17.06 26.90
N VAL A 111 16.52 16.34 27.65
CA VAL A 111 15.72 16.87 28.74
C VAL A 111 16.28 16.35 30.05
N SER A 112 16.57 17.25 30.98
CA SER A 112 17.07 16.93 32.32
C SER A 112 16.37 17.74 33.40
N GLY A 113 16.54 17.33 34.66
CA GLY A 113 16.09 18.13 35.81
C GLY A 113 16.73 19.52 35.87
N LEU A 114 16.13 20.42 36.65
CA LEU A 114 16.76 21.70 37.00
C LEU A 114 18.02 21.47 37.85
N PRO A 115 19.03 22.37 37.78
CA PRO A 115 20.15 22.35 38.72
C PRO A 115 19.65 22.45 40.16
N GLU A 116 20.21 21.67 41.07
CA GLU A 116 19.74 21.58 42.47
C GLU A 116 19.97 22.87 43.26
N GLN A 117 21.05 23.60 42.97
CA GLN A 117 21.39 24.85 43.65
C GLN A 117 21.92 25.88 42.64
N ILE A 118 21.32 27.07 42.63
CA ILE A 118 21.77 28.22 41.86
C ILE A 118 22.04 29.34 42.86
N PRO A 119 23.30 29.80 43.02
CA PRO A 119 23.62 30.90 43.92
C PRO A 119 22.79 32.15 43.61
N GLU A 120 22.43 32.93 44.64
CA GLU A 120 21.78 34.24 44.44
C GLU A 120 22.78 35.30 43.97
N GLN A 121 24.01 35.24 44.45
CA GLN A 121 25.12 36.11 44.05
C GLN A 121 26.33 35.26 43.62
N TYR A 122 27.15 35.82 42.74
CA TYR A 122 28.34 35.17 42.20
C TYR A 122 29.61 35.94 42.60
N SER A 123 30.64 35.18 42.96
CA SER A 123 32.02 35.64 42.95
C SER A 123 32.70 35.26 41.64
N LEU A 124 33.47 36.19 41.08
CA LEU A 124 34.19 36.01 39.82
C LEU A 124 35.70 36.15 40.03
N SER A 125 36.47 35.43 39.22
CA SER A 125 37.90 35.66 38.99
C SER A 125 38.15 35.97 37.51
N LEU A 126 39.38 36.37 37.16
CA LEU A 126 39.82 36.41 35.76
C LEU A 126 40.28 35.03 35.31
N CYS A 127 39.97 34.65 34.07
CA CYS A 127 40.41 33.37 33.52
C CYS A 127 41.79 33.51 32.91
N GLN A 128 42.59 32.43 33.00
CA GLN A 128 43.88 32.37 32.33
C GLN A 128 43.73 32.27 30.80
N SER A 129 42.68 31.58 30.33
CA SER A 129 42.33 31.48 28.91
C SER A 129 41.08 32.29 28.58
N GLY A 130 41.09 32.94 27.42
CA GLY A 130 40.00 33.76 26.90
C GLY A 130 39.40 33.21 25.60
N TYR A 131 38.81 34.12 24.83
CA TYR A 131 38.36 33.89 23.47
C TYR A 131 39.43 34.30 22.48
N SER A 132 39.63 33.49 21.44
CA SER A 132 40.28 33.97 20.23
C SER A 132 39.29 34.70 19.34
N THR A 133 39.74 35.77 18.69
CA THR A 133 38.90 36.53 17.75
C THR A 133 38.54 35.71 16.52
N ASN A 134 37.24 35.58 16.24
CA ASN A 134 36.72 34.94 15.04
C ASN A 134 35.32 35.45 14.68
N ARG A 135 35.25 36.48 13.82
CA ARG A 135 34.00 37.10 13.33
C ARG A 135 33.03 36.12 12.66
N LEU A 136 33.55 35.03 12.08
CA LEU A 136 32.71 34.02 11.42
C LEU A 136 31.91 33.19 12.45
N LEU A 137 32.44 33.06 13.67
CA LEU A 137 31.83 32.30 14.76
C LEU A 137 31.27 33.20 15.87
N SER A 138 31.56 34.50 15.84
CA SER A 138 31.09 35.47 16.83
C SER A 138 29.56 35.51 16.91
N GLY A 139 29.07 35.63 18.15
CA GLY A 139 27.66 35.76 18.48
C GLY A 139 26.85 34.46 18.41
N ILE A 140 27.32 33.40 17.76
CA ILE A 140 26.57 32.14 17.60
C ILE A 140 26.97 31.09 18.64
N LYS A 141 26.02 30.24 19.04
CA LYS A 141 26.24 29.20 20.07
C LYS A 141 26.67 27.86 19.44
N HIS A 142 27.84 27.86 18.79
CA HIS A 142 28.41 26.68 18.13
C HIS A 142 28.98 25.63 19.10
N SER A 143 29.22 24.40 18.65
CA SER A 143 29.65 23.29 19.51
C SER A 143 31.16 23.24 19.80
N ASN A 144 31.99 24.03 19.11
CA ASN A 144 33.40 24.23 19.47
C ASN A 144 33.50 25.04 20.78
N ARG A 145 33.55 24.37 21.93
CA ARG A 145 33.51 24.98 23.27
C ARG A 145 34.75 24.71 24.12
N LEU A 146 35.86 24.35 23.47
CA LEU A 146 37.09 24.00 24.19
C LEU A 146 37.66 25.19 24.97
N GLU A 147 37.54 26.42 24.45
CA GLU A 147 37.93 27.66 25.17
C GLU A 147 37.21 27.78 26.52
N GLN A 148 35.90 27.50 26.57
CA GLN A 148 35.12 27.56 27.81
C GLN A 148 35.45 26.41 28.75
N ILE A 149 35.86 25.25 28.22
CA ILE A 149 36.33 24.12 29.04
C ILE A 149 37.67 24.48 29.68
N MET A 150 38.62 24.99 28.90
CA MET A 150 39.95 25.40 29.38
C MET A 150 39.84 26.51 30.42
N ALA A 151 38.96 27.50 30.20
CA ALA A 151 38.75 28.59 31.13
C ALA A 151 38.23 28.14 32.51
N ARG A 152 37.73 26.91 32.62
CA ARG A 152 37.21 26.33 33.87
C ARG A 152 38.19 25.41 34.59
N PHE A 153 39.37 25.10 34.03
CA PHE A 153 40.33 24.16 34.64
C PHE A 153 40.79 24.62 36.03
N ASP A 154 41.09 25.90 36.19
CA ASP A 154 41.65 26.45 37.43
C ASP A 154 40.68 27.41 38.14
N MET A 155 39.38 27.24 37.93
CA MET A 155 38.36 28.11 38.51
C MET A 155 38.20 27.86 40.01
N SER A 156 38.51 28.86 40.83
CA SER A 156 38.40 28.83 42.29
C SER A 156 37.17 29.56 42.83
N THR A 157 36.46 30.28 41.97
CA THR A 157 35.25 31.08 42.27
C THR A 157 34.00 30.46 41.62
N ASN A 158 32.83 31.09 41.77
CA ASN A 158 31.58 30.56 41.21
C ASN A 158 31.55 30.60 39.68
N GLU A 159 32.12 31.66 39.10
CA GLU A 159 32.32 31.84 37.67
C GLU A 159 33.63 32.59 37.42
N CYS A 160 34.01 32.72 36.15
CA CYS A 160 35.27 33.34 35.77
C CYS A 160 35.11 34.13 34.47
N ILE A 161 35.74 35.32 34.41
CA ILE A 161 35.65 36.29 33.32
C ILE A 161 36.62 35.89 32.21
N MET A 162 36.08 35.74 31.01
CA MET A 162 36.83 35.48 29.78
C MET A 162 37.03 36.78 29.01
N LEU A 163 38.29 37.02 28.63
CA LEU A 163 38.72 38.17 27.84
C LEU A 163 38.88 37.79 26.38
N ASP A 164 39.00 38.78 25.48
CA ASP A 164 39.53 38.57 24.13
C ASP A 164 41.06 38.69 24.07
N ASP A 165 41.63 38.49 22.89
CA ASP A 165 43.07 38.60 22.62
C ASP A 165 43.63 40.03 22.88
N SER A 166 42.76 41.04 22.99
CA SER A 166 43.13 42.43 23.30
C SER A 166 42.96 42.77 24.78
N GLY A 167 42.55 41.81 25.61
CA GLY A 167 42.38 41.98 27.05
C GLY A 167 41.05 42.64 27.45
N TYR A 168 40.10 42.81 26.53
CA TYR A 168 38.76 43.32 26.85
C TYR A 168 37.86 42.21 27.37
N VAL A 169 36.96 42.57 28.29
CA VAL A 169 35.97 41.65 28.87
C VAL A 169 34.95 41.27 27.82
N ILE A 170 34.64 39.98 27.68
CA ILE A 170 33.64 39.47 26.71
C ILE A 170 32.45 38.83 27.41
N SER A 171 32.72 37.88 28.30
CA SER A 171 31.68 37.14 29.02
C SER A 171 32.28 36.47 30.26
N THR A 172 31.46 35.73 31.00
CA THR A 172 31.97 34.64 31.85
C THR A 172 31.99 33.32 31.07
N THR A 173 32.43 32.22 31.69
CA THR A 173 32.54 30.93 31.00
C THR A 173 31.20 30.38 30.48
N GLN A 174 30.08 30.80 31.07
CA GLN A 174 28.74 30.33 30.69
C GLN A 174 27.64 31.41 30.63
N ALA A 175 27.96 32.68 30.87
CA ALA A 175 26.98 33.78 30.93
C ALA A 175 27.52 35.09 30.35
N ASN A 176 26.65 35.91 29.77
CA ASN A 176 27.01 37.27 29.40
C ASN A 176 27.16 38.13 30.66
N ILE A 177 28.00 39.16 30.59
CA ILE A 177 28.30 40.08 31.68
C ILE A 177 27.86 41.50 31.33
N PHE A 178 27.42 42.22 32.35
CA PHE A 178 26.93 43.59 32.26
C PHE A 178 27.49 44.37 33.45
N SER A 179 27.81 45.63 33.21
CA SER A 179 28.23 46.56 34.24
C SER A 179 27.32 47.78 34.24
N ILE A 180 27.13 48.38 35.41
CA ILE A 180 26.35 49.61 35.58
C ILE A 180 27.24 50.61 36.30
N LYS A 181 27.43 51.79 35.70
CA LYS A 181 28.17 52.90 36.30
C LYS A 181 27.43 54.21 36.03
N SER A 182 27.10 54.97 37.07
CA SER A 182 26.47 56.29 36.94
C SER A 182 25.23 56.31 36.03
N ASN A 183 24.33 55.33 36.20
CA ASN A 183 23.10 55.13 35.40
C ASN A 183 23.31 54.72 33.92
N VAL A 184 24.54 54.36 33.54
CA VAL A 184 24.86 53.75 32.25
C VAL A 184 25.04 52.26 32.43
N LEU A 185 24.25 51.46 31.70
CA LEU A 185 24.45 50.01 31.58
C LEU A 185 25.29 49.72 30.34
N LEU A 186 26.47 49.14 30.56
CA LEU A 186 27.43 48.76 29.53
C LEU A 186 27.54 47.24 29.46
N THR A 187 27.65 46.70 28.24
CA THR A 187 27.96 45.28 28.04
C THR A 187 28.86 45.08 26.82
N PRO A 188 29.79 44.11 26.84
CA PRO A 188 30.77 43.90 25.78
C PRO A 188 30.15 43.72 24.39
N ALA A 189 30.65 44.40 23.36
CA ALA A 189 30.33 44.08 21.97
C ALA A 189 30.76 42.63 21.62
N LEU A 190 30.03 41.97 20.73
CA LEU A 190 30.21 40.54 20.39
C LEU A 190 30.38 40.32 18.88
N ASP A 191 30.91 41.33 18.20
CA ASP A 191 31.24 41.34 16.78
C ASP A 191 32.47 40.47 16.46
N GLU A 192 33.44 40.43 17.37
CA GLU A 192 34.70 39.68 17.20
C GLU A 192 34.66 38.25 17.78
N CYS A 193 34.05 38.07 18.95
CA CYS A 193 33.98 36.78 19.63
C CYS A 193 32.80 36.73 20.63
N GLY A 194 32.73 35.65 21.42
CA GLY A 194 31.67 35.46 22.42
C GLY A 194 30.32 35.00 21.84
N ILE A 195 29.32 34.90 22.73
CA ILE A 195 27.99 34.37 22.41
C ILE A 195 26.93 35.42 22.73
N GLU A 196 26.06 35.71 21.78
CA GLU A 196 24.96 36.66 21.97
C GLU A 196 23.83 35.99 22.75
N GLY A 197 23.74 36.20 24.06
CA GLY A 197 22.72 35.62 24.94
C GLY A 197 21.28 35.91 24.51
N THR A 198 20.38 34.91 24.56
CA THR A 198 18.93 35.13 24.30
C THR A 198 18.27 36.09 25.27
N ARG A 199 18.88 36.31 26.44
CA ARG A 199 18.42 37.26 27.47
C ARG A 199 18.94 38.67 27.23
N ARG A 200 20.02 38.82 26.47
CA ARG A 200 20.76 40.07 26.33
C ARG A 200 19.90 41.19 25.75
N LYS A 201 19.25 40.93 24.60
CA LYS A 201 18.38 41.92 23.95
C LYS A 201 17.27 42.41 24.89
N VAL A 202 16.59 41.48 25.56
CA VAL A 202 15.51 41.79 26.51
C VAL A 202 16.01 42.65 27.67
N ILE A 203 17.20 42.35 28.21
CA ILE A 203 17.81 43.14 29.29
C ILE A 203 18.15 44.56 28.83
N LEU A 204 18.69 44.71 27.63
CA LEU A 204 19.01 46.03 27.07
C LEU A 204 17.75 46.87 26.82
N GLU A 205 16.64 46.26 26.40
CA GLU A 205 15.35 46.92 26.23
C GLU A 205 14.76 47.34 27.59
N LEU A 206 14.71 46.42 28.55
CA LEU A 206 14.26 46.69 29.92
C LEU A 206 15.06 47.80 30.60
N ALA A 207 16.39 47.82 30.41
CA ALA A 207 17.24 48.85 30.98
C ALA A 207 16.85 50.25 30.46
N ARG A 208 16.58 50.39 29.16
CA ARG A 208 16.11 51.66 28.58
C ARG A 208 14.75 52.06 29.14
N GLU A 209 13.81 51.10 29.27
CA GLU A 209 12.49 51.35 29.87
C GLU A 209 12.57 51.80 31.34
N LEU A 210 13.56 51.29 32.07
CA LEU A 210 13.87 51.68 33.44
C LEU A 210 14.66 53.00 33.55
N GLY A 211 14.93 53.67 32.43
CA GLY A 211 15.59 54.98 32.37
C GLY A 211 17.11 54.94 32.41
N LEU A 212 17.73 53.78 32.16
CA LEU A 212 19.19 53.69 32.00
C LEU A 212 19.62 54.10 30.59
N GLN A 213 20.79 54.73 30.50
CA GLN A 213 21.52 54.79 29.24
C GLN A 213 22.12 53.41 28.96
N VAL A 214 22.11 52.96 27.71
CA VAL A 214 22.55 51.61 27.34
C VAL A 214 23.62 51.70 26.26
N GLU A 215 24.78 51.15 26.58
CA GLU A 215 25.95 51.11 25.70
C GLU A 215 26.36 49.66 25.41
N VAL A 216 26.75 49.43 24.15
CA VAL A 216 27.34 48.16 23.70
C VAL A 216 28.66 48.50 23.04
N GLY A 217 29.76 48.09 23.66
CA GLY A 217 31.10 48.50 23.25
C GLY A 217 32.19 47.68 23.93
N ALA A 218 33.44 48.11 23.77
CA ALA A 218 34.55 47.53 24.50
C ALA A 218 34.40 47.81 26.01
N LEU A 219 34.73 46.84 26.85
CA LEU A 219 34.70 46.96 28.30
C LEU A 219 36.04 46.49 28.86
N SER A 220 36.84 47.42 29.36
CA SER A 220 38.11 47.08 30.01
C SER A 220 37.88 46.50 31.40
N ILE A 221 38.88 45.79 31.91
CA ILE A 221 38.85 45.26 33.28
C ILE A 221 38.73 46.39 34.30
N ASN A 222 39.43 47.51 34.09
CA ASN A 222 39.37 48.66 34.99
C ASN A 222 37.96 49.26 35.04
N GLU A 223 37.33 49.49 33.89
CA GLU A 223 35.94 49.98 33.84
C GLU A 223 34.96 49.04 34.55
N LEU A 224 35.14 47.72 34.37
CA LEU A 224 34.33 46.71 35.05
C LEU A 224 34.52 46.75 36.58
N LEU A 225 35.77 46.90 37.06
CA LEU A 225 36.08 46.98 38.50
C LEU A 225 35.61 48.29 39.13
N GLU A 226 35.57 49.38 38.36
CA GLU A 226 35.08 50.70 38.79
C GLU A 226 33.55 50.87 38.66
N SER A 227 32.83 49.83 38.26
CA SER A 227 31.38 49.88 38.11
C SER A 227 30.66 49.84 39.46
N ASP A 228 29.49 50.47 39.53
CA ASP A 228 28.66 50.48 40.75
C ASP A 228 28.04 49.10 40.99
N GLU A 229 27.57 48.45 39.92
CA GLU A 229 27.00 47.11 39.96
C GLU A 229 27.50 46.27 38.78
N VAL A 230 27.68 44.97 39.01
CA VAL A 230 27.98 43.99 37.96
C VAL A 230 27.00 42.83 38.08
N PHE A 231 26.52 42.32 36.94
CA PHE A 231 25.69 41.12 36.93
C PHE A 231 25.97 40.26 35.71
N ILE A 232 25.62 38.98 35.84
CA ILE A 232 25.74 37.99 34.78
C ILE A 232 24.38 37.38 34.44
N THR A 233 24.23 36.88 33.22
CA THR A 233 22.99 36.23 32.81
C THR A 233 23.15 35.14 31.77
N ASN A 234 22.36 34.07 31.94
CA ASN A 234 22.07 33.11 30.88
C ASN A 234 20.61 32.60 31.02
N SER A 235 20.22 31.70 30.11
CA SER A 235 18.85 31.18 30.05
C SER A 235 18.43 30.31 31.25
N VAL A 236 19.39 29.74 31.99
CA VAL A 236 19.13 28.78 33.09
C VAL A 236 19.24 29.45 34.44
N ILE A 237 20.32 30.20 34.71
CA ILE A 237 20.53 30.85 36.02
C ILE A 237 19.74 32.16 36.16
N GLY A 238 19.22 32.70 35.06
CA GLY A 238 18.53 33.99 35.04
C GLY A 238 19.51 35.16 35.13
N ILE A 239 19.12 36.22 35.84
CA ILE A 239 19.97 37.39 36.12
C ILE A 239 20.51 37.23 37.54
N LYS A 240 21.84 37.30 37.69
CA LYS A 240 22.53 37.07 38.96
C LYS A 240 23.55 38.16 39.22
N SER A 241 23.43 38.80 40.37
CA SER A 241 24.34 39.86 40.81
C SER A 241 25.72 39.28 41.10
N VAL A 242 26.75 40.08 40.86
CA VAL A 242 28.13 39.75 41.19
C VAL A 242 28.51 40.54 42.44
N SER A 243 28.83 39.84 43.51
CA SER A 243 29.20 40.46 44.79
C SER A 243 30.71 40.68 44.92
N LYS A 244 31.52 39.97 44.12
CA LYS A 244 32.98 40.07 44.18
C LYS A 244 33.63 39.74 42.84
N ILE A 245 34.64 40.52 42.45
CA ILE A 245 35.57 40.20 41.36
C ILE A 245 37.00 40.28 41.91
N ASN A 246 37.71 39.15 41.97
CA ASN A 246 39.00 39.02 42.64
C ASN A 246 38.96 39.58 44.08
N GLN A 247 39.55 40.75 44.33
CA GLN A 247 39.57 41.43 45.62
C GLN A 247 38.50 42.54 45.73
N GLN A 248 37.96 43.02 44.60
CA GLN A 248 36.96 44.09 44.55
C GLN A 248 35.60 43.54 44.95
N SER A 249 34.91 44.22 45.87
CA SER A 249 33.57 43.85 46.34
C SER A 249 32.53 44.85 45.80
N PHE A 250 31.32 44.37 45.57
CA PHE A 250 30.20 45.14 45.04
C PHE A 250 29.02 44.97 46.00
N ASP A 251 28.75 45.97 46.82
CA ASP A 251 27.71 45.89 47.86
C ASP A 251 26.35 46.40 47.39
N LEU A 252 26.32 47.16 46.29
CA LEU A 252 25.10 47.73 45.71
C LEU A 252 24.58 46.86 44.56
N HIS A 253 23.29 46.49 44.62
CA HIS A 253 22.63 45.69 43.57
C HIS A 253 21.22 46.23 43.24
N THR A 254 20.92 47.47 43.62
CA THR A 254 19.57 48.04 43.55
C THR A 254 19.02 48.06 42.12
N THR A 255 19.85 48.43 41.16
CA THR A 255 19.49 48.55 39.75
C THR A 255 19.36 47.17 39.11
N THR A 256 20.29 46.27 39.43
CA THR A 256 20.27 44.87 39.01
C THR A 256 18.99 44.18 39.49
N GLU A 257 18.57 44.39 40.74
CA GLU A 257 17.33 43.83 41.27
C GLU A 257 16.09 44.45 40.61
N LYS A 258 16.08 45.75 40.28
CA LYS A 258 15.01 46.36 39.47
C LYS A 258 14.89 45.69 38.08
N ILE A 259 16.02 45.50 37.39
CA ILE A 259 16.05 44.81 36.09
C ILE A 259 15.55 43.36 36.25
N LYS A 260 16.00 42.65 37.29
CA LYS A 260 15.57 41.27 37.60
C LYS A 260 14.06 41.19 37.86
N HIS A 261 13.49 42.10 38.64
CA HIS A 261 12.05 42.18 38.88
C HIS A 261 11.23 42.47 37.62
N ALA A 262 11.69 43.42 36.78
CA ALA A 262 11.06 43.72 35.50
C ALA A 262 11.12 42.51 34.55
N PHE A 263 12.27 41.85 34.48
CA PHE A 263 12.49 40.66 33.67
C PHE A 263 11.60 39.49 34.11
N PHE A 264 11.46 39.23 35.42
CA PHE A 264 10.56 38.20 35.93
C PHE A 264 9.08 38.51 35.66
N SER A 265 8.70 39.79 35.71
CA SER A 265 7.33 40.22 35.39
C SER A 265 7.00 39.97 33.92
N LEU A 266 7.93 40.30 33.01
CA LEU A 266 7.80 39.95 31.59
C LEU A 266 7.73 38.44 31.36
N GLN A 267 8.55 37.64 32.05
CA GLN A 267 8.49 36.17 31.94
C GLN A 267 7.10 35.59 32.22
N LYS A 268 6.35 36.17 33.17
CA LYS A 268 4.99 35.74 33.51
C LYS A 268 3.97 36.16 32.45
N LEU A 269 4.18 37.30 31.81
CA LEU A 269 3.26 37.92 30.83
C LEU A 269 3.53 37.49 29.38
N SER A 270 4.74 37.00 29.09
CA SER A 270 5.26 36.93 27.73
C SER A 270 4.63 35.84 26.84
N ALA A 271 4.20 36.30 25.65
CA ALA A 271 3.84 35.51 24.46
C ALA A 271 5.04 34.80 23.78
N SER A 272 6.29 35.07 24.20
CA SER A 272 7.50 34.38 23.71
C SER A 272 7.73 33.00 24.34
N SER A 273 6.85 32.59 25.28
CA SER A 273 6.82 31.25 25.83
C SER A 273 5.92 30.33 24.98
N GLN A 274 6.46 29.20 24.54
CA GLN A 274 5.68 28.21 23.80
C GLN A 274 5.05 27.23 24.78
N VAL A 275 3.72 27.12 24.77
CA VAL A 275 3.02 26.07 25.52
C VAL A 275 3.37 24.71 24.90
N ILE A 276 3.91 23.80 25.70
CA ILE A 276 4.21 22.45 25.26
C ILE A 276 3.10 21.52 25.75
N GLU A 277 2.21 21.11 24.85
CA GLU A 277 1.19 20.11 25.18
C GLU A 277 1.86 18.72 25.34
N THR A 278 2.14 18.35 26.58
CA THR A 278 2.79 17.05 26.92
C THR A 278 1.79 15.92 27.09
N ARG A 279 0.48 16.22 27.22
CA ARG A 279 -0.60 15.25 27.45
C ARG A 279 -1.75 15.48 26.49
N LYS A 280 -2.08 14.46 25.68
CA LYS A 280 -3.37 14.40 24.98
C LYS A 280 -4.48 14.34 26.04
N SER A 281 -5.34 15.36 26.08
CA SER A 281 -6.41 15.48 27.09
C SER A 281 -7.39 14.30 27.00
N VAL A 282 -8.08 13.97 28.09
CA VAL A 282 -9.18 12.97 28.10
C VAL A 282 -10.23 13.27 27.02
N ALA A 283 -10.45 14.55 26.69
CA ALA A 283 -11.33 14.96 25.60
C ALA A 283 -10.84 14.48 24.21
N SER A 284 -9.53 14.45 23.96
CA SER A 284 -8.99 13.91 22.70
C SER A 284 -9.14 12.38 22.60
N TRP A 285 -9.11 11.67 23.73
CA TRP A 285 -9.47 10.25 23.79
C TRP A 285 -10.98 10.05 23.61
N ALA A 286 -11.82 10.90 24.18
CA ALA A 286 -13.27 10.84 24.02
C ALA A 286 -13.71 11.15 22.57
N ILE A 287 -13.04 12.09 21.89
CA ILE A 287 -13.26 12.39 20.47
C ILE A 287 -12.74 11.25 19.59
N ALA A 288 -11.55 10.68 19.88
CA ALA A 288 -11.06 9.52 19.15
C ALA A 288 -11.99 8.30 19.36
N LEU A 289 -12.45 8.06 20.59
CA LEU A 289 -13.41 7.01 20.91
C LEU A 289 -14.77 7.27 20.27
N SER A 290 -15.29 8.50 20.23
CA SER A 290 -16.56 8.81 19.58
C SER A 290 -16.46 8.73 18.06
N VAL A 291 -15.32 9.11 17.46
CA VAL A 291 -15.04 8.87 16.04
C VAL A 291 -14.90 7.38 15.77
N ILE A 292 -14.24 6.60 16.64
CA ILE A 292 -14.14 5.14 16.52
C ILE A 292 -15.52 4.47 16.72
N PHE A 293 -16.35 4.96 17.63
CA PHE A 293 -17.70 4.44 17.89
C PHE A 293 -18.66 4.83 16.77
N MET A 294 -18.54 6.05 16.22
CA MET A 294 -19.29 6.50 15.05
C MET A 294 -18.85 5.72 13.80
N PHE A 295 -17.54 5.56 13.55
CA PHE A 295 -17.02 4.70 12.50
C PHE A 295 -17.43 3.23 12.70
N GLY A 296 -17.42 2.73 13.94
CA GLY A 296 -17.85 1.37 14.30
C GLY A 296 -19.36 1.15 14.10
N TYR A 297 -20.18 2.12 14.46
CA TYR A 297 -21.63 2.12 14.23
C TYR A 297 -21.96 2.22 12.72
N PHE A 298 -21.24 3.06 11.97
CA PHE A 298 -21.34 3.13 10.51
C PHE A 298 -20.79 1.88 9.81
N PHE A 299 -19.78 1.20 10.38
CA PHE A 299 -19.31 -0.12 9.92
C PHE A 299 -20.25 -1.27 10.28
N SER A 300 -21.28 -1.05 11.11
CA SER A 300 -22.26 -2.07 11.50
C SER A 300 -23.48 -2.15 10.56
N LEU A 301 -23.63 -1.24 9.59
CA LEU A 301 -24.72 -1.23 8.60
C LEU A 301 -24.38 -2.03 7.33
N LYS A 302 -23.64 -3.12 7.49
CA LYS A 302 -22.61 -3.57 6.56
C LYS A 302 -23.09 -4.20 5.26
N ASP A 303 -24.31 -4.71 5.19
CA ASP A 303 -24.60 -5.75 4.21
C ASP A 303 -25.60 -5.36 3.14
N VAL A 304 -25.35 -5.91 1.95
CA VAL A 304 -26.32 -6.06 0.88
C VAL A 304 -27.51 -6.81 1.45
N ARG A 305 -28.69 -6.19 1.37
CA ARG A 305 -29.96 -6.66 1.95
C ARG A 305 -30.68 -7.60 1.01
N VAL A 306 -30.03 -8.70 0.65
CA VAL A 306 -30.67 -9.76 -0.12
C VAL A 306 -30.79 -11.00 0.75
N ASN A 307 -31.97 -11.63 0.76
CA ASN A 307 -32.23 -12.85 1.53
C ASN A 307 -31.74 -14.12 0.79
N GLU A 308 -31.60 -14.01 -0.53
CA GLU A 308 -31.10 -15.05 -1.43
C GLU A 308 -30.23 -14.41 -2.51
N PRO A 309 -29.34 -15.15 -3.19
CA PRO A 309 -28.52 -14.60 -4.26
C PRO A 309 -29.37 -14.01 -5.40
N VAL A 310 -29.17 -12.72 -5.70
CA VAL A 310 -29.88 -11.99 -6.77
C VAL A 310 -28.87 -11.51 -7.82
N ILE A 311 -29.26 -11.57 -9.09
CA ILE A 311 -28.49 -11.00 -10.19
C ILE A 311 -28.94 -9.56 -10.44
N TYR A 312 -28.07 -8.60 -10.16
CA TYR A 312 -28.29 -7.19 -10.47
C TYR A 312 -27.62 -6.82 -11.79
N GLN A 313 -28.36 -6.17 -12.68
CA GLN A 313 -27.85 -5.68 -13.96
C GLN A 313 -27.39 -4.22 -13.82
N LEU A 314 -26.08 -3.99 -13.97
CA LEU A 314 -25.51 -2.65 -14.03
C LEU A 314 -25.40 -2.20 -15.50
N SER A 315 -26.21 -1.20 -15.85
CA SER A 315 -26.30 -0.66 -17.22
C SER A 315 -25.10 0.23 -17.60
N SER A 316 -24.80 0.29 -18.91
CA SER A 316 -23.73 1.15 -19.45
C SER A 316 -23.98 2.63 -19.13
N GLY A 317 -22.94 3.35 -18.70
CA GLY A 317 -23.00 4.79 -18.48
C GLY A 317 -23.71 5.22 -17.20
N SER A 318 -24.11 4.28 -16.34
CA SER A 318 -24.65 4.60 -15.01
C SER A 318 -23.58 5.20 -14.11
N ASN A 319 -23.87 6.33 -13.46
CA ASN A 319 -23.00 6.92 -12.44
C ASN A 319 -23.26 6.30 -11.06
N ILE A 320 -22.29 6.40 -10.15
CA ILE A 320 -22.34 5.79 -8.81
C ILE A 320 -23.58 6.20 -8.00
N HIS A 321 -24.08 7.43 -8.19
CA HIS A 321 -25.26 7.95 -7.49
C HIS A 321 -26.55 7.34 -8.04
N THR A 322 -26.68 7.21 -9.36
CA THR A 322 -27.83 6.53 -9.97
C THR A 322 -27.89 5.07 -9.53
N ILE A 323 -26.74 4.39 -9.51
CA ILE A 323 -26.64 2.98 -9.08
C ILE A 323 -27.03 2.84 -7.60
N SER A 324 -26.53 3.74 -6.73
CA SER A 324 -26.83 3.65 -5.30
C SER A 324 -28.31 3.90 -4.99
N VAL A 325 -28.96 4.82 -5.70
CA VAL A 325 -30.42 5.06 -5.58
C VAL A 325 -31.22 3.86 -6.09
N GLU A 326 -30.81 3.27 -7.22
CA GLU A 326 -31.48 2.07 -7.77
C GLU A 326 -31.38 0.89 -6.78
N LEU A 327 -30.18 0.60 -6.27
CA LEU A 327 -29.96 -0.47 -5.29
C LEU A 327 -30.74 -0.24 -3.99
N GLU A 328 -30.89 1.01 -3.55
CA GLU A 328 -31.68 1.36 -2.36
C GLU A 328 -33.18 1.16 -2.62
N ASN A 329 -33.70 1.59 -3.78
CA ASN A 329 -35.10 1.39 -4.16
C ASN A 329 -35.48 -0.10 -4.32
N LEU A 330 -34.53 -0.92 -4.79
CA LEU A 330 -34.67 -2.38 -4.85
C LEU A 330 -34.52 -3.05 -3.48
N ASN A 331 -34.31 -2.28 -2.41
CA ASN A 331 -33.98 -2.75 -1.07
C ASN A 331 -32.74 -3.66 -1.02
N HIS A 332 -31.84 -3.56 -1.99
CA HIS A 332 -30.58 -4.33 -2.04
C HIS A 332 -29.48 -3.73 -1.17
N ILE A 333 -29.58 -2.45 -0.79
CA ILE A 333 -28.66 -1.81 0.16
C ILE A 333 -29.44 -0.97 1.19
N SER A 334 -28.83 -0.74 2.35
CA SER A 334 -29.44 0.03 3.45
C SER A 334 -29.49 1.55 3.19
N SER A 335 -28.51 2.09 2.47
CA SER A 335 -28.37 3.54 2.29
C SER A 335 -27.59 3.90 1.03
N SER A 336 -28.23 4.64 0.13
CA SER A 336 -27.59 5.20 -1.07
C SER A 336 -26.44 6.16 -0.70
N ARG A 337 -26.65 7.00 0.34
CA ARG A 337 -25.63 7.96 0.82
C ARG A 337 -24.36 7.26 1.31
N TYR A 338 -24.50 6.17 2.06
CA TYR A 338 -23.36 5.38 2.54
C TYR A 338 -22.60 4.73 1.37
N PHE A 339 -23.31 4.18 0.39
CA PHE A 339 -22.73 3.56 -0.79
C PHE A 339 -21.85 4.54 -1.59
N VAL A 340 -22.36 5.74 -1.86
CA VAL A 340 -21.62 6.80 -2.57
C VAL A 340 -20.43 7.29 -1.74
N PHE A 341 -20.61 7.49 -0.44
CA PHE A 341 -19.52 7.90 0.46
C PHE A 341 -18.37 6.89 0.46
N LEU A 342 -18.68 5.60 0.60
CA LEU A 342 -17.69 4.54 0.60
C LEU A 342 -16.98 4.41 -0.75
N ALA A 343 -17.71 4.52 -1.86
CA ALA A 343 -17.13 4.51 -3.20
C ALA A 343 -16.10 5.63 -3.39
N LYS A 344 -16.40 6.85 -2.94
CA LYS A 344 -15.47 8.00 -3.02
C LYS A 344 -14.23 7.82 -2.15
N ILE A 345 -14.38 7.32 -0.91
CA ILE A 345 -13.25 7.08 -0.01
C ILE A 345 -12.31 6.00 -0.56
N LEU A 346 -12.87 4.95 -1.18
CA LEU A 346 -12.09 3.88 -1.80
C LEU A 346 -11.54 4.27 -3.18
N GLY A 347 -11.90 5.44 -3.72
CA GLY A 347 -11.51 5.87 -5.07
C GLY A 347 -12.11 5.02 -6.19
N LEU A 348 -13.27 4.39 -5.94
CA LEU A 348 -13.94 3.47 -6.86
C LEU A 348 -15.12 4.11 -7.60
N ASP A 349 -15.43 5.38 -7.34
CA ASP A 349 -16.60 6.08 -7.86
C ASP A 349 -16.62 6.24 -9.39
N ASN A 350 -15.43 6.24 -10.02
CA ASN A 350 -15.27 6.32 -11.48
C ASN A 350 -14.83 4.99 -12.15
N GLU A 351 -14.59 3.94 -11.36
CA GLU A 351 -14.05 2.66 -11.85
C GLU A 351 -15.15 1.61 -12.10
N ILE A 352 -16.42 1.98 -11.96
CA ILE A 352 -17.57 1.08 -12.02
C ILE A 352 -17.78 0.57 -13.45
N LYS A 353 -17.71 -0.75 -13.62
CA LYS A 353 -17.90 -1.41 -14.92
C LYS A 353 -19.30 -1.97 -15.06
N GLN A 354 -19.87 -1.84 -16.26
CA GLN A 354 -21.13 -2.48 -16.62
C GLN A 354 -21.04 -4.01 -16.52
N GLY A 355 -22.15 -4.66 -16.21
CA GLY A 355 -22.20 -6.12 -16.11
C GLY A 355 -23.36 -6.63 -15.27
N TYR A 356 -23.48 -7.95 -15.21
CA TYR A 356 -24.41 -8.62 -14.31
C TYR A 356 -23.64 -9.06 -13.08
N TYR A 357 -24.03 -8.59 -11.90
CA TYR A 357 -23.34 -8.85 -10.64
C TYR A 357 -24.22 -9.67 -9.72
N GLU A 358 -23.63 -10.65 -9.06
CA GLU A 358 -24.32 -11.46 -8.08
C GLU A 358 -24.21 -10.80 -6.71
N LEU A 359 -25.36 -10.44 -6.16
CA LEU A 359 -25.53 -9.95 -4.81
C LEU A 359 -25.87 -11.16 -3.95
N ILE A 360 -25.05 -11.46 -2.95
CA ILE A 360 -25.28 -12.58 -2.03
C ILE A 360 -25.60 -12.04 -0.64
N PRO A 361 -26.34 -12.81 0.19
CA PRO A 361 -26.59 -12.46 1.59
C PRO A 361 -25.28 -12.17 2.32
N ASP A 362 -25.30 -11.21 3.24
CA ASP A 362 -24.15 -10.79 4.06
C ASP A 362 -22.93 -10.28 3.25
N MET A 363 -23.11 -9.97 1.95
CA MET A 363 -22.07 -9.31 1.17
C MET A 363 -21.93 -7.88 1.65
N SER A 364 -20.72 -7.49 2.05
CA SER A 364 -20.48 -6.08 2.39
C SER A 364 -20.60 -5.16 1.17
N VAL A 365 -21.09 -3.93 1.37
CA VAL A 365 -21.12 -2.89 0.32
C VAL A 365 -19.74 -2.65 -0.30
N GLY A 366 -18.67 -2.71 0.49
CA GLY A 366 -17.30 -2.59 -0.02
C GLY A 366 -16.91 -3.74 -0.96
N THR A 367 -17.39 -4.96 -0.72
CA THR A 367 -17.20 -6.09 -1.64
C THR A 367 -17.98 -5.90 -2.93
N LEU A 368 -19.22 -5.40 -2.84
CA LEU A 368 -20.04 -5.08 -4.01
C LEU A 368 -19.37 -4.01 -4.89
N LEU A 369 -18.86 -2.93 -4.29
CA LEU A 369 -18.11 -1.88 -4.98
C LEU A 369 -16.84 -2.42 -5.66
N ASN A 370 -16.09 -3.29 -4.99
CA ASN A 370 -14.93 -3.95 -5.59
C ASN A 370 -15.33 -4.88 -6.74
N ASN A 371 -16.45 -5.60 -6.63
CA ASN A 371 -16.95 -6.44 -7.72
C ASN A 371 -17.26 -5.57 -8.96
N PHE A 372 -17.90 -4.42 -8.76
CA PHE A 372 -18.16 -3.45 -9.84
C PHE A 372 -16.87 -2.91 -10.47
N ALA A 373 -15.89 -2.53 -9.65
CA ALA A 373 -14.62 -1.97 -10.14
C ALA A 373 -13.77 -3.00 -10.92
N LEU A 374 -13.73 -4.25 -10.43
CA LEU A 374 -12.96 -5.33 -11.03
C LEU A 374 -13.70 -6.06 -12.16
N ALA A 375 -14.93 -5.68 -12.50
CA ALA A 375 -15.82 -6.43 -13.40
C ALA A 375 -15.95 -7.91 -13.02
N LYS A 376 -16.07 -8.20 -11.72
CA LYS A 376 -16.32 -9.55 -11.21
C LYS A 376 -17.79 -9.92 -11.41
N VAL A 377 -18.16 -10.12 -12.67
CA VAL A 377 -19.53 -10.46 -13.09
C VAL A 377 -19.93 -11.86 -12.63
N ALA A 378 -21.23 -12.06 -12.44
CA ALA A 378 -21.84 -13.33 -12.14
C ALA A 378 -21.54 -14.33 -13.27
N THR A 379 -21.10 -15.53 -12.91
CA THR A 379 -20.81 -16.60 -13.88
C THR A 379 -21.67 -17.83 -13.61
N ARG A 380 -21.97 -18.58 -14.67
CA ARG A 380 -22.61 -19.90 -14.61
C ARG A 380 -21.80 -20.89 -15.42
N GLN A 381 -21.89 -22.17 -15.05
CA GLN A 381 -21.31 -23.26 -15.81
C GLN A 381 -22.42 -23.92 -16.63
N ILE A 382 -22.17 -24.12 -17.92
CA ILE A 382 -23.08 -24.83 -18.82
C ILE A 382 -22.31 -25.98 -19.43
N THR A 383 -22.73 -27.21 -19.17
CA THR A 383 -22.12 -28.41 -19.72
C THR A 383 -22.82 -28.83 -21.00
N LEU A 384 -22.07 -28.85 -22.10
CA LEU A 384 -22.49 -29.43 -23.38
C LEU A 384 -22.02 -30.88 -23.39
N VAL A 385 -22.95 -31.84 -23.36
CA VAL A 385 -22.65 -33.27 -23.21
C VAL A 385 -22.21 -33.89 -24.53
N GLU A 386 -21.25 -34.80 -24.50
CA GLU A 386 -20.75 -35.52 -25.68
C GLU A 386 -21.86 -36.34 -26.37
N GLY A 387 -21.79 -36.44 -27.69
CA GLY A 387 -22.76 -37.19 -28.51
C GLY A 387 -24.06 -36.43 -28.80
N GLU A 388 -24.37 -35.31 -28.18
CA GLU A 388 -25.59 -34.55 -28.51
C GLU A 388 -25.54 -33.91 -29.90
N THR A 389 -26.70 -33.63 -30.49
CA THR A 389 -26.77 -32.93 -31.78
C THR A 389 -26.64 -31.42 -31.58
N ILE A 390 -26.26 -30.70 -32.63
CA ILE A 390 -26.18 -29.23 -32.58
C ILE A 390 -27.54 -28.58 -32.26
N LYS A 391 -28.65 -29.24 -32.62
CA LYS A 391 -29.99 -28.77 -32.27
C LYS A 391 -30.25 -28.89 -30.78
N ASP A 392 -29.80 -29.97 -30.14
CA ASP A 392 -29.93 -30.17 -28.69
C ASP A 392 -29.16 -29.09 -27.94
N TYR A 393 -27.89 -28.83 -28.33
CA TYR A 393 -27.11 -27.73 -27.78
C TYR A 393 -27.78 -26.38 -27.93
N TYR A 394 -28.34 -26.09 -29.11
CA TYR A 394 -29.03 -24.83 -29.32
C TYR A 394 -30.27 -24.72 -28.41
N GLN A 395 -31.07 -25.77 -28.29
CA GLN A 395 -32.23 -25.77 -27.40
C GLN A 395 -31.83 -25.62 -25.92
N GLN A 396 -30.77 -26.31 -25.49
CA GLN A 396 -30.24 -26.21 -24.13
C GLN A 396 -29.79 -24.78 -23.83
N LEU A 397 -28.96 -24.20 -24.69
CA LEU A 397 -28.42 -22.85 -24.51
C LEU A 397 -29.50 -21.77 -24.61
N SER A 398 -30.45 -21.92 -25.53
CA SER A 398 -31.56 -20.98 -25.73
C SER A 398 -32.58 -20.97 -24.59
N LYS A 399 -32.67 -22.04 -23.79
CA LYS A 399 -33.52 -22.12 -22.59
C LYS A 399 -32.80 -21.67 -21.31
N HIS A 400 -31.48 -21.51 -21.36
CA HIS A 400 -30.69 -21.20 -20.16
C HIS A 400 -30.84 -19.73 -19.76
N THR A 401 -31.35 -19.47 -18.56
CA THR A 401 -31.70 -18.11 -18.07
C THR A 401 -30.53 -17.13 -18.02
N ALA A 402 -29.31 -17.64 -17.83
CA ALA A 402 -28.10 -16.81 -17.83
C ALA A 402 -27.67 -16.31 -19.22
N LEU A 403 -28.21 -16.86 -20.31
CA LEU A 403 -27.80 -16.50 -21.67
C LEU A 403 -28.85 -15.65 -22.38
N LYS A 404 -28.37 -14.69 -23.18
CA LYS A 404 -29.21 -13.92 -24.10
C LYS A 404 -29.43 -14.70 -25.38
N HIS A 405 -30.69 -14.89 -25.70
CA HIS A 405 -31.14 -15.53 -26.93
C HIS A 405 -31.94 -14.52 -27.76
N GLN A 406 -31.37 -14.09 -28.90
CA GLN A 406 -31.99 -13.11 -29.82
C GLN A 406 -32.19 -13.68 -31.23
N ASN A 407 -31.33 -14.61 -31.63
CA ASN A 407 -31.28 -15.14 -33.00
C ASN A 407 -31.86 -16.56 -33.06
N ASN A 408 -32.58 -16.87 -34.13
CA ASN A 408 -32.98 -18.26 -34.40
C ASN A 408 -31.75 -19.16 -34.69
N PHE A 409 -31.97 -20.48 -34.77
CA PHE A 409 -30.90 -21.47 -34.99
C PHE A 409 -30.03 -21.13 -36.20
N TYR A 410 -30.64 -20.89 -37.37
CA TYR A 410 -29.91 -20.63 -38.62
C TYR A 410 -29.13 -19.32 -38.58
N GLN A 411 -29.73 -18.26 -38.03
CA GLN A 411 -29.05 -16.97 -37.84
C GLN A 411 -27.85 -17.11 -36.91
N THR A 412 -27.98 -17.91 -35.84
CA THR A 412 -26.89 -18.19 -34.91
C THR A 412 -25.74 -18.89 -35.62
N MET A 413 -26.01 -20.00 -36.32
CA MET A 413 -24.97 -20.75 -37.04
C MET A 413 -24.29 -19.92 -38.14
N ASN A 414 -25.06 -19.12 -38.89
CA ASN A 414 -24.50 -18.20 -39.88
C ASN A 414 -23.57 -17.16 -39.23
N SER A 415 -23.95 -16.65 -38.05
CA SER A 415 -23.16 -15.65 -37.31
C SER A 415 -21.91 -16.24 -36.64
N VAL A 416 -21.87 -17.56 -36.41
CA VAL A 416 -20.64 -18.27 -36.00
C VAL A 416 -19.61 -18.24 -37.14
N GLY A 417 -20.07 -18.19 -38.39
CA GLY A 417 -19.21 -18.16 -39.59
C GLY A 417 -18.88 -19.55 -40.13
N ILE A 418 -19.72 -20.56 -39.84
CA ILE A 418 -19.57 -21.91 -40.37
C ILE A 418 -20.59 -22.20 -41.47
N SER A 419 -20.17 -22.87 -42.53
CA SER A 419 -21.05 -23.47 -43.53
C SER A 419 -21.55 -24.85 -43.09
N LEU A 420 -22.70 -25.26 -43.64
CA LEU A 420 -23.19 -26.63 -43.51
C LEU A 420 -22.15 -27.64 -44.05
N PRO A 421 -22.03 -28.84 -43.44
CA PRO A 421 -22.76 -29.33 -42.26
C PRO A 421 -22.23 -28.76 -40.93
N TYR A 422 -23.11 -28.62 -39.93
CA TYR A 422 -22.75 -28.08 -38.61
C TYR A 422 -22.34 -29.14 -37.58
N GLU A 423 -22.72 -30.41 -37.80
CA GLU A 423 -22.53 -31.43 -36.78
C GLU A 423 -21.09 -31.77 -36.50
N GLY A 424 -20.82 -32.08 -35.22
CA GLY A 424 -19.48 -32.35 -34.71
C GLY A 424 -18.57 -31.12 -34.68
N ARG A 425 -19.01 -29.94 -35.15
CA ARG A 425 -18.15 -28.75 -35.25
C ARG A 425 -18.10 -27.91 -33.97
N PHE A 426 -18.62 -28.42 -32.86
CA PHE A 426 -18.67 -27.72 -31.57
C PHE A 426 -18.22 -28.67 -30.47
N TRP A 427 -17.20 -28.26 -29.72
CA TRP A 427 -16.57 -29.12 -28.73
C TRP A 427 -17.50 -29.30 -27.51
N PRO A 428 -17.79 -30.54 -27.08
CA PRO A 428 -18.48 -30.79 -25.82
C PRO A 428 -17.56 -30.47 -24.64
N ASP A 429 -18.00 -29.58 -23.75
CA ASP A 429 -17.27 -29.24 -22.52
C ASP A 429 -18.19 -28.50 -21.54
N THR A 430 -17.67 -28.22 -20.35
CA THR A 430 -18.27 -27.30 -19.39
C THR A 430 -17.76 -25.88 -19.64
N TYR A 431 -18.62 -25.04 -20.21
CA TYR A 431 -18.33 -23.66 -20.51
C TYR A 431 -18.69 -22.76 -19.34
N ARG A 432 -17.70 -22.04 -18.80
CA ARG A 432 -17.96 -20.92 -17.89
C ARG A 432 -18.44 -19.72 -18.71
N VAL A 433 -19.68 -19.31 -18.50
CA VAL A 433 -20.31 -18.17 -19.18
C VAL A 433 -20.57 -17.05 -18.19
N ASN A 434 -20.43 -15.81 -18.65
CA ASN A 434 -20.88 -14.66 -17.87
C ASN A 434 -22.39 -14.53 -18.03
N TYR A 435 -23.07 -14.09 -16.97
CA TYR A 435 -24.50 -13.80 -17.08
C TYR A 435 -24.71 -12.69 -18.11
N GLY A 436 -25.65 -12.90 -19.03
CA GLY A 436 -25.90 -12.02 -20.16
C GLY A 436 -25.06 -12.29 -21.42
N ASP A 437 -24.14 -13.26 -21.40
CA ASP A 437 -23.47 -13.76 -22.61
C ASP A 437 -24.51 -14.22 -23.63
N SER A 438 -24.23 -14.06 -24.92
CA SER A 438 -25.14 -14.55 -25.97
C SER A 438 -24.93 -16.03 -26.25
N VAL A 439 -26.00 -16.73 -26.65
CA VAL A 439 -25.92 -18.12 -27.17
C VAL A 439 -24.87 -18.22 -28.29
N LEU A 440 -24.80 -17.21 -29.16
CA LEU A 440 -23.79 -17.09 -30.22
C LEU A 440 -22.35 -17.13 -29.68
N SER A 441 -22.08 -16.44 -28.57
CA SER A 441 -20.73 -16.39 -27.99
C SER A 441 -20.24 -17.76 -27.53
N VAL A 442 -21.14 -18.57 -26.95
CA VAL A 442 -20.84 -19.95 -26.52
C VAL A 442 -20.50 -20.80 -27.74
N PHE A 443 -21.32 -20.72 -28.80
CA PHE A 443 -21.06 -21.46 -30.04
C PHE A 443 -19.76 -21.04 -30.73
N LYS A 444 -19.42 -19.75 -30.77
CA LYS A 444 -18.12 -19.30 -31.30
C LYS A 444 -16.94 -19.89 -30.54
N ARG A 445 -17.01 -19.91 -29.20
CA ARG A 445 -15.97 -20.53 -28.35
C ARG A 445 -15.89 -22.04 -28.60
N ALA A 446 -17.02 -22.74 -28.57
CA ALA A 446 -17.07 -24.18 -28.78
C ALA A 446 -16.57 -24.60 -30.17
N ASN A 447 -16.87 -23.80 -31.20
CA ASN A 447 -16.38 -24.04 -32.56
C ASN A 447 -14.87 -23.82 -32.66
N LYS A 448 -14.35 -22.75 -32.07
CA LYS A 448 -12.91 -22.47 -32.04
C LYS A 448 -12.15 -23.62 -31.37
N ILE A 449 -12.59 -24.06 -30.19
CA ILE A 449 -11.97 -25.18 -29.47
C ILE A 449 -12.04 -26.46 -30.31
N MET A 450 -13.18 -26.73 -30.96
CA MET A 450 -13.31 -27.91 -31.82
C MET A 450 -12.30 -27.90 -32.96
N GLN A 451 -12.11 -26.77 -33.63
CA GLN A 451 -11.13 -26.64 -34.72
C GLN A 451 -9.72 -26.93 -34.20
N GLU A 452 -9.31 -26.31 -33.09
CA GLU A 452 -8.00 -26.52 -32.48
C GLU A 452 -7.75 -27.99 -32.09
N LYS A 453 -8.75 -28.63 -31.46
CA LYS A 453 -8.69 -30.04 -31.06
C LYS A 453 -8.61 -30.98 -32.26
N LEU A 454 -9.41 -30.70 -33.29
CA LEU A 454 -9.44 -31.50 -34.51
C LEU A 454 -8.12 -31.40 -35.27
N ASP A 455 -7.59 -30.19 -35.42
CA ASP A 455 -6.32 -29.94 -36.10
C ASP A 455 -5.17 -30.63 -35.36
N THR A 456 -5.14 -30.53 -34.02
CA THR A 456 -4.14 -31.19 -33.18
C THR A 456 -4.22 -32.71 -33.32
N ALA A 457 -5.42 -33.29 -33.20
CA ALA A 457 -5.63 -34.73 -33.32
C ALA A 457 -5.26 -35.24 -34.74
N TRP A 458 -5.58 -34.46 -35.77
CA TRP A 458 -5.25 -34.80 -37.14
C TRP A 458 -3.75 -34.71 -37.42
N GLN A 459 -3.06 -33.69 -36.91
CA GLN A 459 -1.60 -33.56 -37.05
C GLN A 459 -0.87 -34.71 -36.34
N GLY A 460 -1.34 -35.08 -35.15
CA GLY A 460 -0.76 -36.17 -34.34
C GLY A 460 -1.16 -37.58 -34.77
N ARG A 461 -2.07 -37.74 -35.74
CA ARG A 461 -2.68 -39.03 -36.11
C ARG A 461 -1.67 -40.13 -36.46
N GLN A 462 -2.08 -41.39 -36.28
CA GLN A 462 -1.33 -42.53 -36.80
C GLN A 462 -1.16 -42.47 -38.34
N LYS A 463 -0.06 -43.02 -38.85
CA LYS A 463 0.18 -43.10 -40.30
C LYS A 463 -0.75 -44.14 -40.95
N ASN A 464 -1.06 -43.95 -42.24
CA ASN A 464 -1.85 -44.89 -43.07
C ASN A 464 -3.28 -45.18 -42.56
N LEU A 465 -3.96 -44.16 -42.03
CA LEU A 465 -5.40 -44.24 -41.75
C LEU A 465 -6.21 -44.35 -43.04
N ALA A 466 -7.35 -45.05 -42.98
CA ALA A 466 -8.32 -45.12 -44.07
C ALA A 466 -9.22 -43.87 -44.12
N LEU A 467 -8.64 -42.71 -43.80
CA LEU A 467 -9.29 -41.40 -43.72
C LEU A 467 -8.47 -40.39 -44.53
N LYS A 468 -9.15 -39.56 -45.31
CA LYS A 468 -8.55 -38.60 -46.23
C LYS A 468 -8.18 -37.27 -45.58
N ASN A 469 -8.95 -36.84 -44.58
CA ASN A 469 -8.80 -35.53 -43.95
C ASN A 469 -9.37 -35.52 -42.52
N ALA A 470 -9.13 -34.44 -41.80
CA ALA A 470 -9.62 -34.25 -40.43
C ALA A 470 -11.15 -34.33 -40.33
N ASN A 471 -11.88 -33.88 -41.35
CA ASN A 471 -13.34 -33.99 -41.37
C ASN A 471 -13.82 -35.45 -41.39
N GLU A 472 -13.16 -36.34 -42.14
CA GLU A 472 -13.47 -37.78 -42.08
C GLU A 472 -13.15 -38.40 -40.72
N ALA A 473 -12.11 -37.92 -40.02
CA ALA A 473 -11.83 -38.33 -38.64
C ALA A 473 -12.94 -37.89 -37.68
N LEU A 474 -13.45 -36.66 -37.84
CA LEU A 474 -14.60 -36.16 -37.07
C LEU A 474 -15.86 -36.99 -37.32
N ILE A 475 -16.16 -37.33 -38.58
CA ILE A 475 -17.31 -38.17 -38.93
C ILE A 475 -17.19 -39.52 -38.22
N LEU A 476 -16.04 -40.19 -38.34
CA LEU A 476 -15.80 -41.48 -37.69
C LEU A 476 -15.89 -41.37 -36.16
N ALA A 477 -15.31 -40.33 -35.57
CA ALA A 477 -15.38 -40.09 -34.13
C ALA A 477 -16.83 -39.98 -33.64
N SER A 478 -17.73 -39.35 -34.40
CA SER A 478 -19.15 -39.25 -34.04
C SER A 478 -19.90 -40.58 -34.10
N LEU A 479 -19.47 -41.50 -34.98
CA LEU A 479 -20.01 -42.86 -35.02
C LEU A 479 -19.55 -43.65 -33.79
N ILE A 480 -18.25 -43.55 -33.46
CA ILE A 480 -17.67 -44.21 -32.28
C ILE A 480 -18.32 -43.70 -30.99
N GLU A 481 -18.51 -42.39 -30.85
CA GLU A 481 -19.13 -41.76 -29.68
C GLU A 481 -20.52 -42.33 -29.40
N LYS A 482 -21.31 -42.52 -30.47
CA LYS A 482 -22.66 -43.07 -30.36
C LYS A 482 -22.72 -44.59 -30.24
N GLU A 483 -21.64 -45.31 -30.52
CA GLU A 483 -21.62 -46.77 -30.49
C GLU A 483 -21.38 -47.31 -29.08
N THR A 484 -20.51 -46.66 -28.29
CA THR A 484 -20.22 -47.13 -26.93
C THR A 484 -19.88 -46.01 -25.96
N ALA A 485 -20.38 -46.13 -24.74
CA ALA A 485 -19.95 -45.32 -23.60
C ALA A 485 -18.65 -45.85 -22.95
N HIS A 486 -18.22 -47.08 -23.27
CA HIS A 486 -17.00 -47.66 -22.69
C HIS A 486 -15.74 -47.17 -23.40
N HIS A 487 -15.04 -46.21 -22.77
CA HIS A 487 -13.82 -45.60 -23.33
C HIS A 487 -12.76 -46.61 -23.79
N ALA A 488 -12.56 -47.70 -23.05
CA ALA A 488 -11.56 -48.72 -23.37
C ALA A 488 -11.81 -49.45 -24.71
N GLU A 489 -13.06 -49.49 -25.20
CA GLU A 489 -13.40 -50.18 -26.46
C GLU A 489 -13.39 -49.26 -27.68
N LYS A 490 -13.41 -47.93 -27.48
CA LYS A 490 -13.50 -46.93 -28.56
C LYS A 490 -12.41 -47.13 -29.61
N SER A 491 -11.15 -47.34 -29.20
CA SER A 491 -10.03 -47.58 -30.13
C SER A 491 -10.16 -48.90 -30.90
N GLN A 492 -10.77 -49.93 -30.30
CA GLN A 492 -10.97 -51.23 -30.96
C GLN A 492 -12.12 -51.17 -31.97
N ILE A 493 -13.22 -50.48 -31.63
CA ILE A 493 -14.32 -50.19 -32.55
C ILE A 493 -13.83 -49.35 -33.72
N ALA A 494 -13.00 -48.33 -33.46
CA ALA A 494 -12.34 -47.54 -34.50
C ALA A 494 -11.51 -48.42 -35.45
N GLY A 495 -10.76 -49.39 -34.91
CA GLY A 495 -10.03 -50.39 -35.70
C GLY A 495 -10.93 -51.20 -36.64
N VAL A 496 -12.09 -51.64 -36.16
CA VAL A 496 -13.07 -52.35 -37.01
C VAL A 496 -13.60 -51.46 -38.14
N PHE A 497 -14.00 -50.22 -37.82
CA PHE A 497 -14.47 -49.29 -38.85
C PHE A 497 -13.38 -48.97 -39.89
N MET A 498 -12.13 -48.76 -39.45
CA MET A 498 -10.99 -48.57 -40.34
C MET A 498 -10.78 -49.76 -41.29
N ASN A 499 -10.86 -50.99 -40.78
CA ASN A 499 -10.75 -52.19 -41.62
C ASN A 499 -11.89 -52.31 -42.63
N ARG A 500 -13.13 -51.98 -42.22
CA ARG A 500 -14.28 -51.95 -43.13
C ARG A 500 -14.09 -50.92 -44.24
N LEU A 501 -13.62 -49.71 -43.90
CA LEU A 501 -13.32 -48.66 -44.88
C LEU A 501 -12.26 -49.12 -45.89
N ARG A 502 -11.13 -49.71 -45.43
CA ARG A 502 -10.07 -50.24 -46.32
C ARG A 502 -10.59 -51.29 -47.30
N LYS A 503 -11.52 -52.15 -46.86
CA LYS A 503 -12.10 -53.22 -47.68
C LYS A 503 -13.30 -52.78 -48.53
N GLY A 504 -13.70 -51.51 -48.47
CA GLY A 504 -14.92 -51.04 -49.13
C GLY A 504 -16.20 -51.71 -48.63
N MET A 505 -16.19 -52.19 -47.37
CA MET A 505 -17.35 -52.74 -46.68
C MET A 505 -18.25 -51.60 -46.18
N ARG A 506 -19.54 -51.88 -46.05
CA ARG A 506 -20.49 -50.98 -45.40
C ARG A 506 -20.20 -50.92 -43.91
N LEU A 507 -20.37 -49.75 -43.28
CA LEU A 507 -20.09 -49.59 -41.85
C LEU A 507 -21.16 -50.22 -40.96
N GLN A 508 -22.43 -50.26 -41.41
CA GLN A 508 -23.54 -50.93 -40.73
C GLN A 508 -23.61 -50.63 -39.23
N THR A 509 -23.64 -49.33 -38.89
CA THR A 509 -23.73 -48.83 -37.51
C THR A 509 -25.12 -48.23 -37.28
N ASP A 510 -25.78 -48.70 -36.22
CA ASP A 510 -27.13 -48.30 -35.81
C ASP A 510 -27.25 -46.79 -35.55
N PRO A 511 -26.31 -46.14 -34.83
CA PRO A 511 -26.25 -44.69 -34.67
C PRO A 511 -26.51 -43.86 -35.94
N SER A 512 -25.93 -44.26 -37.07
CA SER A 512 -26.09 -43.55 -38.34
C SER A 512 -27.53 -43.59 -38.88
N VAL A 513 -28.24 -44.69 -38.63
CA VAL A 513 -29.66 -44.86 -39.01
C VAL A 513 -30.55 -44.11 -38.04
N ILE A 514 -30.25 -44.16 -36.74
CA ILE A 514 -30.98 -43.41 -35.71
C ILE A 514 -30.93 -41.91 -36.02
N TYR A 515 -29.74 -41.38 -36.32
CA TYR A 515 -29.58 -39.98 -36.75
C TYR A 515 -30.40 -39.66 -38.01
N ALA A 516 -30.39 -40.56 -39.00
CA ALA A 516 -31.14 -40.38 -40.24
C ALA A 516 -32.68 -40.36 -40.05
N LEU A 517 -33.20 -41.08 -39.06
CA LEU A 517 -34.62 -41.13 -38.74
C LEU A 517 -35.08 -39.88 -37.97
N GLY A 518 -34.20 -39.28 -37.17
CA GLY A 518 -34.52 -38.15 -36.30
C GLY A 518 -35.70 -38.46 -35.38
N GLU A 519 -36.71 -37.59 -35.37
CA GLU A 519 -37.92 -37.71 -34.55
C GLU A 519 -38.76 -38.98 -34.83
N LYS A 520 -38.54 -39.67 -35.96
CA LYS A 520 -39.23 -40.93 -36.27
C LYS A 520 -38.69 -42.13 -35.49
N TYR A 521 -37.56 -41.99 -34.81
CA TYR A 521 -37.00 -43.04 -33.98
C TYR A 521 -37.72 -43.12 -32.63
N LEU A 522 -38.38 -44.25 -32.35
CA LEU A 522 -39.18 -44.47 -31.15
C LEU A 522 -38.47 -45.37 -30.11
N GLY A 523 -37.13 -45.34 -30.07
CA GLY A 523 -36.32 -46.06 -29.07
C GLY A 523 -35.90 -47.49 -29.46
N ARG A 524 -36.41 -48.06 -30.56
CA ARG A 524 -35.95 -49.36 -31.09
C ARG A 524 -35.91 -49.37 -32.62
N LEU A 525 -34.81 -49.82 -33.19
CA LEU A 525 -34.69 -50.01 -34.64
C LEU A 525 -35.43 -51.29 -35.09
N THR A 526 -36.27 -51.15 -36.11
CA THR A 526 -36.92 -52.27 -36.78
C THR A 526 -36.17 -52.67 -38.06
N LYS A 527 -36.43 -53.87 -38.58
CA LYS A 527 -35.90 -54.29 -39.90
C LYS A 527 -36.34 -53.37 -41.05
N LYS A 528 -37.46 -52.66 -40.90
CA LYS A 528 -37.92 -51.68 -41.89
C LYS A 528 -37.03 -50.44 -41.89
N ASP A 529 -36.64 -49.97 -40.71
CA ASP A 529 -35.81 -48.78 -40.53
C ASP A 529 -34.42 -48.95 -41.14
N LEU A 530 -33.81 -50.13 -41.00
CA LEU A 530 -32.51 -50.45 -41.62
C LEU A 530 -32.53 -50.37 -43.17
N ARG A 531 -33.71 -50.44 -43.80
CA ARG A 531 -33.88 -50.36 -45.26
C ARG A 531 -34.27 -48.96 -45.75
N PHE A 532 -34.54 -48.00 -44.87
CA PHE A 532 -34.90 -46.64 -45.23
C PHE A 532 -33.80 -45.96 -46.06
N ASN A 533 -34.19 -45.20 -47.10
CA ASN A 533 -33.23 -44.55 -48.00
C ASN A 533 -32.78 -43.21 -47.40
N SER A 534 -31.51 -43.12 -47.02
CA SER A 534 -30.87 -41.88 -46.56
C SER A 534 -29.38 -41.98 -46.84
N PRO A 535 -28.69 -40.88 -47.19
CA PRO A 535 -27.24 -40.89 -47.36
C PRO A 535 -26.50 -41.20 -46.05
N TYR A 536 -27.12 -40.99 -44.89
CA TYR A 536 -26.56 -41.36 -43.58
C TYR A 536 -26.73 -42.85 -43.25
N ASN A 537 -27.58 -43.60 -43.97
CA ASN A 537 -27.80 -45.01 -43.68
C ASN A 537 -26.61 -45.87 -44.14
N THR A 538 -25.71 -46.19 -43.21
CA THR A 538 -24.51 -47.01 -43.47
C THR A 538 -24.80 -48.50 -43.69
N TYR A 539 -26.06 -48.95 -43.59
CA TYR A 539 -26.48 -50.28 -44.06
C TYR A 539 -26.70 -50.33 -45.57
N ARG A 540 -26.93 -49.18 -46.21
CA ARG A 540 -27.19 -49.07 -47.64
C ARG A 540 -26.02 -48.49 -48.41
N ASN A 541 -25.36 -47.49 -47.84
CA ASN A 541 -24.23 -46.79 -48.47
C ASN A 541 -22.88 -47.33 -47.95
N LYS A 542 -21.89 -47.39 -48.84
CA LYS A 542 -20.49 -47.71 -48.47
C LYS A 542 -19.77 -46.42 -48.06
N GLY A 543 -18.75 -46.56 -47.22
CA GLY A 543 -17.97 -45.42 -46.72
C GLY A 543 -18.60 -44.72 -45.52
N LEU A 544 -18.06 -43.55 -45.18
CA LEU A 544 -18.56 -42.68 -44.12
C LEU A 544 -19.85 -41.96 -44.57
N PRO A 545 -20.76 -41.61 -43.62
CA PRO A 545 -21.90 -40.74 -43.92
C PRO A 545 -21.45 -39.32 -44.30
N PRO A 546 -22.34 -38.46 -44.85
CA PRO A 546 -21.97 -37.13 -45.34
C PRO A 546 -21.42 -36.15 -44.30
N SER A 547 -21.78 -36.32 -43.03
CA SER A 547 -21.26 -35.53 -41.90
C SER A 547 -21.27 -36.34 -40.61
N ALA A 548 -20.72 -35.75 -39.55
CA ALA A 548 -20.88 -36.27 -38.20
C ALA A 548 -22.36 -36.31 -37.81
N ILE A 549 -22.68 -37.15 -36.82
CA ILE A 549 -24.05 -37.39 -36.33
C ILE A 549 -24.27 -36.88 -34.88
N GLY A 550 -23.32 -36.11 -34.36
CA GLY A 550 -23.34 -35.53 -33.03
C GLY A 550 -21.98 -34.93 -32.66
N SER A 551 -21.91 -34.30 -31.50
CA SER A 551 -20.65 -33.85 -30.90
C SER A 551 -19.76 -35.03 -30.50
N VAL A 552 -18.45 -34.79 -30.39
CA VAL A 552 -17.47 -35.84 -30.12
C VAL A 552 -16.59 -35.48 -28.94
N GLY A 553 -16.39 -36.43 -28.04
CA GLY A 553 -15.44 -36.29 -26.95
C GLY A 553 -14.00 -36.51 -27.35
N ASN A 554 -13.10 -36.23 -26.40
CA ASN A 554 -11.67 -36.47 -26.57
C ASN A 554 -11.34 -37.92 -26.91
N GLU A 555 -11.95 -38.87 -26.20
CA GLU A 555 -11.65 -40.29 -26.36
C GLU A 555 -12.08 -40.82 -27.73
N SER A 556 -13.22 -40.35 -28.27
CA SER A 556 -13.70 -40.77 -29.59
C SER A 556 -12.88 -40.14 -30.72
N LEU A 557 -12.50 -38.86 -30.57
CA LEU A 557 -11.61 -38.19 -31.52
C LEU A 557 -10.21 -38.82 -31.53
N ASN A 558 -9.70 -39.17 -30.35
CA ASN A 558 -8.45 -39.89 -30.22
C ASN A 558 -8.55 -41.29 -30.84
N ALA A 559 -9.60 -42.06 -30.56
CA ALA A 559 -9.81 -43.38 -31.15
C ALA A 559 -9.89 -43.34 -32.69
N ALA A 560 -10.52 -42.31 -33.27
CA ALA A 560 -10.60 -42.13 -34.72
C ALA A 560 -9.23 -41.83 -35.37
N THR A 561 -8.33 -41.15 -34.64
CA THR A 561 -6.99 -40.76 -35.14
C THR A 561 -5.88 -41.73 -34.71
N HIS A 562 -6.13 -42.54 -33.68
CA HIS A 562 -5.24 -43.54 -33.11
C HIS A 562 -5.99 -44.87 -32.87
N PRO A 563 -6.54 -45.50 -33.92
CA PRO A 563 -7.25 -46.77 -33.78
C PRO A 563 -6.31 -47.88 -33.30
N LEU A 564 -6.88 -48.85 -32.59
CA LEU A 564 -6.15 -50.07 -32.23
C LEU A 564 -5.94 -50.93 -33.48
N ALA A 565 -4.71 -51.40 -33.70
CA ALA A 565 -4.42 -52.36 -34.75
C ALA A 565 -5.12 -53.70 -34.45
N THR A 566 -6.02 -54.13 -35.32
CA THR A 566 -6.79 -55.36 -35.18
C THR A 566 -7.16 -55.94 -36.54
N ASP A 567 -7.41 -57.24 -36.61
CA ASP A 567 -7.98 -57.92 -37.78
C ASP A 567 -9.51 -58.00 -37.74
N ALA A 568 -10.13 -57.51 -36.67
CA ALA A 568 -11.58 -57.59 -36.49
C ALA A 568 -12.34 -56.82 -37.58
N LEU A 569 -13.42 -57.42 -38.08
CA LEU A 569 -14.34 -56.84 -39.06
C LEU A 569 -15.76 -56.73 -38.51
N TYR A 570 -16.04 -57.33 -37.36
CA TYR A 570 -17.36 -57.37 -36.75
C TYR A 570 -17.23 -57.19 -35.24
N PHE A 571 -18.24 -56.57 -34.65
CA PHE A 571 -18.43 -56.52 -33.20
C PHE A 571 -19.92 -56.66 -32.90
N VAL A 572 -20.24 -57.14 -31.71
CA VAL A 572 -21.62 -57.26 -31.21
C VAL A 572 -21.63 -56.90 -29.73
N ALA A 573 -22.62 -56.11 -29.30
CA ALA A 573 -22.79 -55.74 -27.90
C ALA A 573 -23.14 -56.97 -27.05
N LYS A 574 -22.59 -57.03 -25.83
CA LYS A 574 -22.89 -58.01 -24.79
C LYS A 574 -23.91 -57.43 -23.79
N LYS A 575 -24.52 -58.29 -22.98
CA LYS A 575 -25.46 -57.88 -21.90
C LYS A 575 -24.81 -57.01 -20.82
N ASP A 576 -23.49 -57.04 -20.69
CA ASP A 576 -22.71 -56.23 -19.73
C ASP A 576 -22.33 -54.83 -20.26
N GLY A 577 -22.74 -54.47 -21.49
CA GLY A 577 -22.43 -53.19 -22.14
C GLY A 577 -21.16 -53.18 -22.99
N THR A 578 -20.29 -54.18 -22.86
CA THR A 578 -19.05 -54.30 -23.65
C THR A 578 -19.31 -54.99 -25.00
N HIS A 579 -18.29 -55.13 -25.84
CA HIS A 579 -18.39 -55.72 -27.18
C HIS A 579 -17.55 -56.99 -27.34
N ALA A 580 -18.05 -57.92 -28.17
CA ALA A 580 -17.33 -59.11 -28.61
C ALA A 580 -16.90 -58.94 -30.07
N PHE A 581 -15.59 -58.90 -30.30
CA PHE A 581 -14.99 -58.65 -31.61
C PHE A 581 -14.72 -59.95 -32.37
N ALA A 582 -14.84 -59.92 -33.71
CA ALA A 582 -14.66 -61.08 -34.58
C ALA A 582 -14.00 -60.71 -35.92
N LYS A 583 -13.11 -61.60 -36.39
CA LYS A 583 -12.42 -61.46 -37.69
C LYS A 583 -13.31 -61.91 -38.86
N THR A 584 -14.13 -62.94 -38.65
CA THR A 584 -15.00 -63.53 -39.69
C THR A 584 -16.47 -63.46 -39.34
N TYR A 585 -17.33 -63.51 -40.37
CA TYR A 585 -18.78 -63.52 -40.16
C TYR A 585 -19.27 -64.76 -39.38
N GLN A 586 -18.66 -65.92 -39.59
CA GLN A 586 -18.99 -67.14 -38.85
C GLN A 586 -18.70 -66.99 -37.34
N GLN A 587 -17.57 -66.37 -36.98
CA GLN A 587 -17.26 -66.07 -35.59
C GLN A 587 -18.23 -65.04 -35.00
N HIS A 588 -18.60 -64.02 -35.77
CA HIS A 588 -19.60 -63.04 -35.36
C HIS A 588 -20.98 -63.67 -35.09
N ARG A 589 -21.43 -64.61 -35.94
CA ARG A 589 -22.66 -65.38 -35.72
C ARG A 589 -22.65 -66.16 -34.41
N ARG A 590 -21.53 -66.83 -34.09
CA ARG A 590 -21.34 -67.50 -32.79
C ARG A 590 -21.38 -66.51 -31.62
N ASN A 591 -20.78 -65.33 -31.77
CA ASN A 591 -20.85 -64.28 -30.73
C ASN A 591 -22.30 -63.79 -30.52
N ILE A 592 -23.08 -63.61 -31.59
CA ILE A 592 -24.50 -63.25 -31.48
C ILE A 592 -25.26 -64.32 -30.69
N GLU A 593 -25.09 -65.59 -31.03
CA GLU A 593 -25.76 -66.71 -30.34
C GLU A 593 -25.32 -66.85 -28.88
N LYS A 594 -24.08 -66.51 -28.55
CA LYS A 594 -23.54 -66.59 -27.18
C LYS A 594 -23.96 -65.42 -26.28
N TYR A 595 -24.08 -64.21 -26.83
CA TYR A 595 -24.22 -62.98 -26.03
C TYR A 595 -25.58 -62.29 -26.15
N LEU A 596 -26.32 -62.47 -27.26
CA LEU A 596 -27.61 -61.80 -27.51
C LEU A 596 -28.83 -62.71 -27.39
N ASN A 597 -28.67 -64.01 -27.68
CA ASN A 597 -29.67 -65.02 -27.32
C ASN A 597 -29.51 -65.40 -25.85
#